data_AF-A0A0F8CZ96-F1
#
_entry.id   AF-A0A0F8CZ96-F1
#
_cell.length_a   1.000
_cell.length_b   1.000
_cell.length_c   1.000
_cell.angle_alpha   90.00
_cell.angle_beta   90.00
_cell.angle_gamma   90.00
#
_symmetry.space_group_name_H-M   'P 1'
#
loop_
_entity.id
_entity.type
_entity.pdbx_description
1 polymer ?
#
loop_
_entity_poly.entity_id
_entity_poly.type
_entity_poly.pdbx_seq_one_letter_code
_entity_poly.pdbx_strand_id
1 'polypeptide(L)'
;MGGFNLEVFKFGMYVMFPIGIMYYFGTNLDQRFAVEGFWPKPEETNKVPHTREEIKAEYERIVARQRLLKEREAMRRAAAGQGPSASESS
;
A
#
# COMPACT_ATOMS: atom_id res chain seq x y z
N MET A 1 38.89 -51.31 2.53
CA MET A 1 39.26 -49.88 2.40
C MET A 1 38.32 -49.20 1.40
N GLY A 2 37.11 -48.83 1.83
CA GLY A 2 36.11 -48.16 0.96
C GLY A 2 35.42 -46.94 1.58
N GLY A 3 35.70 -46.63 2.85
CA GLY A 3 35.00 -45.56 3.59
C GLY A 3 35.34 -44.15 3.13
N PHE A 4 36.63 -43.86 2.91
CA PHE A 4 37.11 -42.52 2.54
C PHE A 4 36.51 -42.01 1.21
N ASN A 5 36.41 -42.89 0.20
CA ASN A 5 35.83 -42.52 -1.10
C ASN A 5 34.32 -42.24 -1.01
N LEU A 6 33.62 -42.90 -0.09
CA LEU A 6 32.18 -42.70 0.10
C LEU A 6 31.88 -41.38 0.83
N GLU A 7 32.74 -41.00 1.77
CA GLU A 7 32.65 -39.73 2.49
C GLU A 7 32.92 -38.53 1.56
N VAL A 8 33.93 -38.64 0.68
CA VAL A 8 34.22 -37.62 -0.35
C VAL A 8 33.07 -37.49 -1.34
N PHE A 9 32.47 -38.60 -1.77
CA PHE A 9 31.30 -38.56 -2.65
C PHE A 9 30.09 -37.90 -1.98
N LYS A 10 29.82 -38.25 -0.71
CA LYS A 10 28.72 -37.66 0.06
C LYS A 10 28.91 -36.16 0.29
N PHE A 11 30.14 -35.75 0.61
CA PHE A 11 30.49 -34.34 0.73
C PHE A 11 30.32 -33.59 -0.60
N GLY A 12 30.82 -34.17 -1.70
CA GLY A 12 30.64 -33.61 -3.05
C GLY A 12 29.17 -33.45 -3.42
N MET A 13 28.33 -34.46 -3.14
CA MET A 13 26.89 -34.39 -3.38
C MET A 13 26.23 -33.29 -2.53
N TYR A 14 26.54 -33.20 -1.23
CA TYR A 14 25.95 -32.20 -0.36
C TYR A 14 26.41 -30.77 -0.62
N VAL A 15 27.56 -30.58 -1.27
CA VAL A 15 28.01 -29.26 -1.73
C VAL A 15 27.44 -28.93 -3.11
N MET A 16 27.47 -29.88 -4.05
CA MET A 16 26.99 -29.67 -5.42
C MET A 16 25.46 -29.54 -5.51
N PHE A 17 24.71 -30.26 -4.68
CA PHE A 17 23.25 -30.21 -4.67
C PHE A 17 22.68 -28.81 -4.37
N PRO A 18 23.03 -28.14 -3.25
CA PRO A 18 22.54 -26.80 -2.98
C PRO A 18 23.09 -25.76 -3.96
N ILE A 19 24.36 -25.88 -4.40
CA ILE A 19 24.94 -24.96 -5.39
C ILE A 19 24.23 -25.06 -6.74
N GLY A 20 23.95 -26.28 -7.21
CA GLY A 20 23.23 -26.52 -8.47
C GLY A 20 21.79 -26.03 -8.42
N ILE A 21 21.08 -26.30 -7.32
CA ILE A 21 19.72 -25.78 -7.10
C ILE A 21 19.73 -24.25 -7.06
N MET A 22 20.70 -23.64 -6.37
CA MET A 22 20.82 -22.18 -6.32
C MET A 22 21.21 -21.57 -7.67
N TYR A 23 22.03 -22.24 -8.47
CA TYR A 23 22.36 -21.76 -9.81
C TYR A 23 21.15 -21.82 -10.76
N TYR A 24 20.39 -22.92 -10.72
CA TYR A 24 19.23 -23.13 -11.57
C TYR A 24 18.02 -22.26 -11.17
N PHE A 25 17.71 -22.17 -9.87
CA PHE A 25 16.58 -21.40 -9.38
C PHE A 25 16.96 -19.99 -8.93
N GLY A 26 18.06 -19.82 -8.19
CA GLY A 26 18.42 -18.57 -7.50
C GLY A 26 18.69 -17.37 -8.39
N THR A 27 19.00 -17.57 -9.68
CA THR A 27 19.23 -16.48 -10.64
C THR A 27 17.95 -16.00 -11.34
N ASN A 28 16.86 -16.76 -11.25
CA ASN A 28 15.61 -16.53 -12.01
C ASN A 28 14.34 -16.64 -11.15
N LEU A 29 14.45 -16.50 -9.83
CA LEU A 29 13.30 -16.49 -8.92
C LEU A 29 12.35 -15.33 -9.24
N ASP A 30 12.90 -14.13 -9.47
CA ASP A 30 12.12 -12.91 -9.67
C ASP A 30 11.19 -13.03 -10.90
N GLN A 31 11.70 -13.49 -12.04
CA GLN A 31 10.90 -13.65 -13.25
C GLN A 31 9.90 -14.82 -13.18
N ARG A 32 10.18 -15.88 -12.41
CA ARG A 32 9.30 -17.06 -12.30
C ARG A 32 8.21 -16.93 -11.26
N PHE A 33 8.40 -16.09 -10.24
CA PHE A 33 7.46 -15.90 -9.14
C PHE A 33 6.87 -14.48 -9.07
N ALA A 34 7.27 -13.57 -9.95
CA ALA A 34 6.58 -12.28 -10.09
C ALA A 34 5.16 -12.53 -10.61
N VAL A 35 4.17 -12.20 -9.79
CA VAL A 35 2.77 -12.20 -10.19
C VAL A 35 2.54 -10.97 -11.08
N GLU A 36 2.12 -11.20 -12.31
CA GLU A 36 1.77 -10.15 -13.24
C GLU A 36 0.58 -9.35 -12.66
N GLY A 37 0.80 -8.05 -12.40
CA GLY A 37 -0.21 -7.18 -11.78
C GLY A 37 -0.36 -7.32 -10.26
N PHE A 38 0.67 -7.78 -9.53
CA PHE A 38 0.64 -7.80 -8.06
C PHE A 38 0.29 -6.44 -7.45
N TRP A 39 0.78 -5.35 -8.06
CA TRP A 39 0.43 -3.99 -7.68
C TRP A 39 -0.68 -3.44 -8.59
N PRO A 40 -1.70 -2.76 -8.02
CA PRO A 40 -2.69 -2.05 -8.82
C PRO A 40 -2.00 -1.04 -9.73
N LYS A 41 -2.53 -0.86 -10.94
CA LYS A 41 -1.89 0.01 -11.94
C LYS A 41 -1.81 1.44 -11.39
N PRO A 42 -0.78 2.22 -11.75
CA PRO A 42 -0.67 3.62 -11.32
C PRO A 42 -1.90 4.49 -11.70
N GLU A 43 -2.67 4.04 -12.68
CA GLU A 43 -3.94 4.62 -13.12
C GLU A 43 -5.09 4.38 -12.12
N GLU A 44 -5.04 3.25 -11.40
CA GLU A 44 -6.03 2.85 -10.39
C GLU A 44 -5.66 3.35 -8.99
N THR A 45 -4.40 3.74 -8.77
CA THR A 45 -3.98 4.37 -7.52
C THR A 45 -4.45 5.81 -7.45
N ASN A 46 -4.92 6.22 -6.27
CA ASN A 46 -5.33 7.60 -6.00
C ASN A 46 -4.13 8.54 -6.23
N LYS A 47 -4.22 9.38 -7.27
CA LYS A 47 -3.20 10.37 -7.60
C LYS A 47 -3.30 11.51 -6.60
N VAL A 48 -2.47 11.44 -5.57
CA VAL A 48 -2.29 12.56 -4.64
C VAL A 48 -1.74 13.75 -5.45
N PRO A 49 -2.31 14.96 -5.32
CA PRO A 49 -1.82 16.11 -6.07
C PRO A 49 -0.35 16.37 -5.72
N HIS A 50 0.53 16.32 -6.73
CA HIS A 50 1.98 16.40 -6.54
C HIS A 50 2.51 17.82 -6.72
N THR A 51 1.77 18.68 -7.40
CA THR A 51 2.16 20.07 -7.66
C THR A 51 1.47 21.04 -6.69
N ARG A 52 2.14 22.15 -6.35
CA ARG A 52 1.60 23.16 -5.42
C ARG A 52 0.29 23.78 -5.91
N GLU A 53 0.12 23.87 -7.22
CA GLU A 53 -1.08 24.41 -7.88
C GLU A 53 -2.26 23.43 -7.75
N GLU A 54 -2.03 22.14 -8.03
CA GLU A 54 -3.03 21.08 -7.82
C GLU A 54 -3.46 20.97 -6.36
N ILE A 55 -2.52 21.07 -5.42
CA ILE A 55 -2.81 21.03 -3.97
C ILE A 55 -3.73 22.19 -3.58
N LYS A 56 -3.48 23.40 -4.09
CA LYS A 56 -4.33 24.57 -3.81
C LYS A 56 -5.72 24.40 -4.39
N ALA A 57 -5.83 23.91 -5.63
CA ALA A 57 -7.12 23.67 -6.27
C ALA A 57 -7.96 22.62 -5.53
N GLU A 58 -7.35 21.50 -5.10
CA GLU A 58 -8.06 20.49 -4.32
C GLU A 58 -8.41 21.00 -2.91
N TYR A 59 -7.54 21.81 -2.29
CA TYR A 59 -7.85 22.47 -1.01
C TYR A 59 -9.06 23.40 -1.11
N GLU A 60 -9.12 24.26 -2.13
CA GLU A 60 -10.26 25.15 -2.37
C GLU A 60 -11.55 24.36 -2.60
N ARG A 61 -11.49 23.25 -3.35
CA ARG A 61 -12.62 22.33 -3.56
C ARG A 61 -13.12 21.71 -2.25
N ILE A 62 -12.21 21.27 -1.38
CA ILE A 62 -12.54 20.70 -0.07
C ILE A 62 -13.20 21.76 0.81
N VAL A 63 -12.64 22.97 0.88
CA VAL A 63 -13.16 24.09 1.68
C VAL A 63 -14.57 24.49 1.21
N ALA A 64 -14.78 24.59 -0.11
CA ALA A 64 -16.09 24.90 -0.67
C ALA A 64 -17.15 23.85 -0.30
N ARG A 65 -16.78 22.56 -0.36
CA ARG A 65 -17.67 21.47 0.04
C ARG A 65 -18.01 21.53 1.52
N GLN A 66 -17.05 21.81 2.39
CA GLN A 66 -17.30 21.95 3.83
C GLN A 66 -18.21 23.13 4.15
N ARG A 67 -18.04 24.28 3.47
CA ARG A 67 -18.91 25.45 3.65
C ARG A 67 -20.36 25.11 3.31
N LEU A 68 -20.59 24.48 2.16
CA LEU A 68 -21.93 24.03 1.76
C LEU A 68 -22.57 23.04 2.74
N LEU A 69 -21.78 22.11 3.29
CA LEU A 69 -22.28 21.17 4.29
C LEU A 69 -22.67 21.90 5.58
N LYS A 70 -21.83 22.82 6.07
CA LYS A 70 -22.13 23.63 7.26
C LYS A 70 -23.38 24.49 7.07
N GLU A 71 -23.53 25.11 5.91
CA GLU A 71 -24.74 25.89 5.58
C GLU A 71 -26.00 25.03 5.56
N ARG A 72 -25.91 23.83 4.95
CA ARG A 72 -27.02 22.86 4.97
C ARG A 72 -27.36 22.37 6.37
N GLU A 73 -26.37 22.11 7.21
CA GLU A 73 -26.57 21.74 8.60
C GLU A 73 -27.20 22.88 9.40
N ALA A 74 -26.73 24.12 9.22
CA ALA A 74 -27.33 25.30 9.85
C ALA A 74 -28.78 25.50 9.43
N MET A 75 -29.09 25.35 8.14
CA MET A 75 -30.46 25.45 7.62
C MET A 75 -31.35 24.33 8.16
N ARG A 76 -30.84 23.09 8.26
CA ARG A 76 -31.56 21.97 8.88
C ARG A 76 -31.82 22.20 10.37
N ARG A 77 -30.85 22.73 11.12
CA ARG A 77 -31.02 23.07 12.55
C ARG A 77 -32.06 24.19 12.73
N ALA A 78 -32.01 25.22 11.89
CA ALA A 78 -33.00 26.29 11.89
C ALA A 78 -34.41 25.78 11.55
N ALA A 79 -34.53 24.91 10.54
CA ALA A 79 -35.81 24.29 10.16
C ALA A 79 -36.35 23.31 11.22
N ALA A 80 -35.47 22.63 11.96
CA ALA A 80 -35.82 21.73 13.05
C ALA A 80 -36.12 22.44 14.38
N GLY A 81 -36.04 23.78 14.44
CA GLY A 81 -36.37 24.57 15.64
C GLY A 81 -35.46 24.33 16.85
N GLN A 82 -34.32 23.65 16.69
CA GLN A 82 -33.35 23.44 17.77
C GLN A 82 -32.49 24.70 17.94
N GLY A 83 -32.92 25.60 18.83
CA GLY A 83 -32.09 26.68 19.35
C GLY A 83 -30.83 26.13 20.05
N PRO A 84 -29.77 26.94 20.22
CA PRO A 84 -28.51 26.47 20.78
C PRO A 84 -28.76 25.85 22.16
N SER A 85 -28.55 24.53 22.27
CA SER A 85 -28.53 23.83 23.55
C SER A 85 -27.42 24.47 24.39
N ALA A 86 -27.83 25.30 25.35
CA ALA A 86 -26.97 25.83 26.38
C ALA A 86 -26.35 24.65 27.16
N SER A 87 -25.10 24.36 26.88
CA SER A 87 -24.30 23.44 27.68
C SER A 87 -22.88 23.97 27.77
N GLU A 88 -22.71 25.03 28.54
CA GLU A 88 -21.45 25.41 29.17
C GLU A 88 -21.79 26.32 30.36
N SER A 89 -22.32 25.67 31.41
CA SER A 89 -22.43 26.23 32.76
C SER A 89 -21.64 25.33 33.70
N SER A 90 -20.43 25.74 34.08
CA SER A 90 -19.79 25.57 35.39
C SER A 90 -18.41 26.22 35.37
#